data_AF-A0AAJ2Q7R5-F1
#
_entry.id   AF-A0AAJ2Q7R5-F1
#
_cell.length_a   1.000
_cell.length_b   1.000
_cell.length_c   1.000
_cell.angle_alpha   90.00
_cell.angle_beta   90.00
_cell.angle_gamma   90.00
#
_symmetry.space_group_name_H-M   'P 1'
#
loop_
_entity.id
_entity.type
_entity.pdbx_description
1 polymer ?
#
loop_
_entity_poly.entity_id
_entity_poly.type
_entity_poly.pdbx_seq_one_letter_code
_entity_poly.pdbx_strand_id
1 'polypeptide(L)'
;MNAARHIARTHQAARHMAKALRYRCLSGDIAVAVDTGTLIRTGDLLERLGADDLKDGFKSWYGRHVKKAYIAANGHPPVMVWAQHRTTGKWIHVAAYSPFDLSLYIGLATYKQTASLAQPEFFQAAYTEAA
;
A
#
# COMPACT_ATOMS: atom_id res chain seq x y z
N MET A 1 34.83 -15.21 -11.85
CA MET A 1 33.62 -15.04 -11.02
C MET A 1 33.85 -15.77 -9.70
N ASN A 2 33.77 -15.08 -8.56
CA ASN A 2 34.24 -15.62 -7.28
C ASN A 2 33.14 -16.48 -6.61
N ALA A 3 33.32 -17.80 -6.57
CA ALA A 3 32.29 -18.78 -6.16
C ALA A 3 31.67 -18.48 -4.78
N ALA A 4 32.48 -17.99 -3.83
CA ALA A 4 32.00 -17.59 -2.50
C ALA A 4 30.99 -16.42 -2.54
N ARG A 5 31.18 -15.45 -3.44
CA ARG A 5 30.22 -14.35 -3.63
C ARG A 5 28.91 -14.83 -4.26
N HIS A 6 28.98 -15.83 -5.12
CA HIS A 6 27.78 -16.43 -5.73
C HIS A 6 26.96 -17.18 -4.67
N ILE A 7 27.61 -18.02 -3.86
CA ILE A 7 26.97 -18.76 -2.76
C ILE A 7 26.33 -17.80 -1.75
N ALA A 8 27.03 -16.74 -1.33
CA ALA A 8 26.48 -15.73 -0.41
C ALA A 8 25.22 -15.05 -0.98
N ARG A 9 25.23 -14.70 -2.28
CA ARG A 9 24.05 -14.13 -2.97
C ARG A 9 22.89 -15.13 -3.04
N THR A 10 23.16 -16.41 -3.31
CA THR A 10 22.15 -17.46 -3.33
C THR A 10 21.51 -17.66 -1.95
N HIS A 11 22.30 -17.74 -0.88
CA HIS A 11 21.76 -17.85 0.49
C HIS A 11 20.99 -16.59 0.91
N GLN A 12 21.46 -15.41 0.52
CA GLN A 12 20.76 -14.16 0.77
C GLN A 12 19.41 -14.15 0.04
N ALA A 13 19.39 -14.48 -1.26
CA ALA A 13 18.17 -14.61 -2.05
C ALA A 13 17.19 -15.62 -1.42
N ALA A 14 17.66 -16.81 -1.04
CA ALA A 14 16.84 -17.84 -0.41
C ALA A 14 16.23 -17.39 0.93
N ARG A 15 17.01 -16.69 1.78
CA ARG A 15 16.53 -16.14 3.06
C ARG A 15 15.48 -15.04 2.86
N HIS A 16 15.64 -14.20 1.83
CA HIS A 16 14.67 -13.16 1.48
C HIS A 16 13.40 -13.75 0.84
N MET A 17 13.54 -14.76 -0.01
CA MET A 17 12.41 -15.45 -0.64
C MET A 17 11.56 -16.20 0.39
N ALA A 18 12.18 -16.90 1.36
CA ALA A 18 11.44 -17.58 2.41
C ALA A 18 10.59 -16.61 3.26
N LYS A 19 11.13 -15.42 3.55
CA LYS A 19 10.40 -14.40 4.32
C LYS A 19 9.29 -13.75 3.49
N ALA A 20 9.57 -13.40 2.24
CA ALA A 20 8.57 -12.83 1.34
C ALA A 20 7.41 -13.80 1.05
N LEU A 21 7.75 -15.07 0.78
CA LEU A 21 6.78 -16.14 0.59
C LEU A 21 5.90 -16.30 1.83
N ARG A 22 6.50 -16.33 3.03
CA ARG A 22 5.74 -16.43 4.29
C ARG A 22 4.70 -15.32 4.42
N TYR A 23 5.07 -14.05 4.23
CA TYR A 23 4.13 -12.94 4.39
C TYR A 23 3.08 -12.86 3.27
N ARG A 24 3.43 -13.33 2.08
CA ARG A 24 2.46 -13.52 1.00
C ARG A 24 1.45 -14.61 1.34
N CYS A 25 1.89 -15.76 1.86
CA CYS A 25 0.99 -16.81 2.34
C CYS A 25 0.10 -16.35 3.51
N LEU A 26 0.63 -15.53 4.44
CA LEU A 26 -0.18 -14.94 5.52
C LEU A 26 -1.24 -13.97 5.00
N SER A 27 -1.03 -13.36 3.84
CA SER A 27 -1.97 -12.43 3.22
C SER A 27 -2.97 -13.13 2.30
N GLY A 28 -2.63 -14.33 1.79
CA GLY A 28 -3.49 -15.15 0.95
C GLY A 28 -4.05 -14.40 -0.26
N ASP A 29 -5.34 -14.56 -0.50
CA ASP A 29 -6.06 -13.95 -1.62
C ASP A 29 -6.03 -12.41 -1.59
N ILE A 30 -5.82 -11.79 -0.43
CA ILE A 30 -5.69 -10.33 -0.33
C ILE A 30 -4.41 -9.86 -1.03
N ALA A 31 -3.31 -10.62 -0.94
CA ALA A 31 -2.11 -10.28 -1.69
C ALA A 31 -2.35 -10.38 -3.19
N VAL A 32 -3.07 -11.41 -3.65
CA VAL A 32 -3.46 -11.56 -5.06
C VAL A 32 -4.32 -10.37 -5.50
N ALA A 33 -5.33 -10.01 -4.73
CA ALA A 33 -6.22 -8.89 -5.04
C ALA A 33 -5.48 -7.54 -5.09
N VAL A 34 -4.44 -7.34 -4.26
CA VAL A 34 -3.57 -6.17 -4.35
C VAL A 34 -2.69 -6.21 -5.60
N ASP A 35 -2.12 -7.36 -5.92
CA ASP A 35 -1.27 -7.54 -7.11
C ASP A 35 -2.07 -7.36 -8.42
N THR A 36 -3.34 -7.76 -8.45
CA THR A 36 -4.24 -7.57 -9.61
C THR A 36 -4.91 -6.20 -9.65
N GLY A 37 -4.65 -5.34 -8.66
CA GLY A 37 -5.24 -4.00 -8.58
C GLY A 37 -6.71 -3.96 -8.17
N THR A 38 -7.31 -5.10 -7.80
CA THR A 38 -8.68 -5.18 -7.25
C THR A 38 -8.76 -4.56 -5.85
N LEU A 39 -7.65 -4.58 -5.11
CA LEU A 39 -7.45 -3.81 -3.89
C LEU A 39 -6.24 -2.89 -4.04
N ILE A 40 -6.23 -1.79 -3.30
CA ILE A 40 -5.13 -0.84 -3.26
C ILE A 40 -4.71 -0.53 -1.83
N ARG A 41 -3.40 -0.34 -1.61
CA ARG A 41 -2.86 0.19 -0.36
C ARG A 41 -2.80 1.70 -0.45
N THR A 42 -2.96 2.40 0.67
CA THR A 42 -2.91 3.87 0.72
C THR A 42 -1.61 4.45 0.17
N GLY A 43 -0.48 3.76 0.38
CA GLY A 43 0.80 4.17 -0.18
C GLY A 43 0.87 4.10 -1.71
N ASP A 44 0.23 3.10 -2.32
CA ASP A 44 0.22 2.95 -3.78
C ASP A 44 -0.70 3.99 -4.43
N LEU A 45 -1.82 4.33 -3.79
CA LEU A 45 -2.66 5.44 -4.26
C LEU A 45 -1.89 6.77 -4.23
N LEU A 46 -1.18 7.07 -3.13
CA LEU A 46 -0.38 8.30 -3.05
C LEU A 46 0.69 8.35 -4.15
N GLU A 47 1.32 7.23 -4.47
CA GLU A 47 2.27 7.14 -5.59
C GLU A 47 1.58 7.44 -6.93
N ARG A 48 0.39 6.88 -7.19
CA ARG A 48 -0.39 7.18 -8.41
C ARG A 48 -0.79 8.65 -8.53
N LEU A 49 -1.01 9.31 -7.39
CA LEU A 49 -1.33 10.74 -7.33
C LEU A 49 -0.09 11.65 -7.37
N GLY A 50 1.11 11.09 -7.60
CA GLY A 50 2.36 11.86 -7.67
C GLY A 50 2.85 12.40 -6.32
N ALA A 51 2.44 11.76 -5.21
CA ALA A 51 2.80 12.15 -3.84
C ALA A 51 3.75 11.12 -3.18
N ASP A 52 4.65 10.56 -3.98
CA ASP A 52 5.66 9.59 -3.54
C ASP A 52 6.79 10.24 -2.73
N ASP A 53 6.99 11.55 -2.88
CA ASP A 53 7.95 12.37 -2.14
C ASP A 53 7.52 12.67 -0.68
N LEU A 54 6.25 12.43 -0.34
CA LEU A 54 5.76 12.59 1.03
C LEU A 54 6.56 11.74 2.01
N LYS A 55 6.93 12.35 3.14
CA LYS A 55 7.62 11.65 4.23
C LYS A 55 6.80 10.47 4.73
N ASP A 56 7.45 9.36 5.08
CA ASP A 56 6.79 8.12 5.55
C ASP A 56 5.82 8.36 6.72
N GLY A 57 6.15 9.30 7.62
CA GLY A 57 5.25 9.73 8.69
C GLY A 57 3.94 10.32 8.16
N PHE A 58 3.99 11.17 7.12
CA PHE A 58 2.80 11.77 6.52
C PHE A 58 1.96 10.73 5.78
N LYS A 59 2.59 9.82 5.03
CA LYS A 59 1.89 8.68 4.41
C LYS A 59 1.18 7.80 5.44
N SER A 60 1.80 7.60 6.59
CA SER A 60 1.20 6.85 7.70
C SER A 60 -0.01 7.58 8.31
N TRP A 61 0.07 8.91 8.46
CA TRP A 61 -1.05 9.72 8.94
C TRP A 61 -2.22 9.72 7.95
N TYR A 62 -1.96 9.85 6.65
CA TYR A 62 -2.97 9.69 5.62
C TYR A 62 -3.72 8.35 5.77
N GLY A 63 -3.00 7.23 5.91
CA GLY A 63 -3.62 5.92 6.13
C GLY A 63 -4.52 5.84 7.37
N ARG A 64 -4.21 6.59 8.44
CA ARG A 64 -5.08 6.68 9.64
C ARG A 64 -6.39 7.41 9.35
N HIS A 65 -6.35 8.48 8.54
CA HIS A 65 -7.55 9.21 8.13
C HIS A 65 -8.47 8.32 7.28
N VAL A 66 -7.90 7.61 6.29
CA VAL A 66 -8.64 6.65 5.47
C VAL A 66 -9.28 5.56 6.33
N LYS A 67 -8.50 4.91 7.21
CA LYS A 67 -9.02 3.86 8.11
C LYS A 67 -10.16 4.37 8.99
N LYS A 68 -10.04 5.59 9.53
CA LYS A 68 -11.10 6.21 10.33
C LYS A 68 -12.37 6.42 9.50
N ALA A 69 -12.25 6.95 8.28
CA ALA A 69 -13.38 7.15 7.38
C ALA A 69 -14.04 5.82 6.98
N TYR A 70 -13.24 4.79 6.69
CA TYR A 70 -13.75 3.46 6.35
C TYR A 70 -14.55 2.83 7.49
N ILE A 71 -14.01 2.87 8.72
CA ILE A 71 -14.71 2.33 9.90
C ILE A 71 -16.02 3.08 10.16
N ALA A 72 -16.02 4.41 10.00
CA ALA A 72 -17.23 5.21 10.16
C ALA A 72 -18.32 4.84 9.15
N ALA A 73 -17.94 4.47 7.92
CA ALA A 73 -18.89 4.09 6.87
C ALA A 73 -19.38 2.64 6.96
N ASN A 74 -18.50 1.69 7.32
CA ASN A 74 -18.77 0.25 7.22
C ASN A 74 -19.00 -0.43 8.58
N GLY A 75 -18.69 0.24 9.70
CA GLY A 75 -18.82 -0.31 11.05
C GLY A 75 -17.75 -1.35 11.43
N HIS A 76 -16.82 -1.68 10.53
CA HIS A 76 -15.74 -2.64 10.76
C HIS A 76 -14.40 -2.15 10.17
N PRO A 77 -13.25 -2.68 10.61
CA PRO A 77 -11.96 -2.33 10.02
C PRO A 77 -11.83 -2.86 8.58
N PRO A 78 -11.01 -2.20 7.74
CA PRO A 78 -10.71 -2.69 6.40
C PRO A 78 -9.89 -3.99 6.46
N VAL A 79 -9.85 -4.70 5.33
CA VAL A 79 -8.96 -5.85 5.16
C VAL A 79 -7.50 -5.42 5.24
N MET A 80 -6.64 -6.34 5.66
CA MET A 80 -5.23 -6.06 5.92
C MET A 80 -4.35 -6.97 5.07
N VAL A 81 -3.20 -6.45 4.65
CA VAL A 81 -2.21 -7.14 3.81
C VAL A 81 -0.82 -6.89 4.35
N TRP A 82 0.04 -7.90 4.31
CA TRP A 82 1.46 -7.72 4.61
C TRP A 82 2.18 -7.12 3.40
N ALA A 83 2.85 -6.00 3.62
CA ALA A 83 3.64 -5.31 2.62
C ALA A 83 5.06 -5.08 3.13
N GLN A 84 6.04 -5.13 2.24
CA GLN A 84 7.39 -4.72 2.56
C GLN A 84 7.51 -3.19 2.41
N HIS A 85 7.92 -2.52 3.48
CA HIS A 85 8.17 -1.09 3.49
C HIS A 85 9.36 -0.77 2.58
N ARG A 86 9.17 0.12 1.60
CA ARG A 86 10.16 0.39 0.53
C ARG A 86 11.49 0.93 1.08
N THR A 87 11.44 1.83 2.07
CA THR A 87 12.66 2.47 2.62
C THR A 87 13.35 1.67 3.72
N THR A 88 12.60 0.89 4.52
CA THR A 88 13.16 0.20 5.70
C THR A 88 13.32 -1.30 5.49
N GLY A 89 12.74 -1.86 4.42
CA GLY A 89 12.71 -3.29 4.13
C GLY A 89 11.91 -4.12 5.15
N LYS A 90 11.29 -3.48 6.16
CA LYS A 90 10.50 -4.13 7.20
C LYS A 90 9.15 -4.55 6.64
N TRP A 91 8.66 -5.70 7.08
CA TRP A 91 7.32 -6.16 6.78
C TRP A 91 6.34 -5.50 7.74
N ILE A 92 5.31 -4.87 7.18
CA ILE A 92 4.29 -4.14 7.92
C ILE A 92 2.91 -4.61 7.47
N HIS A 93 1.96 -4.57 8.40
CA HIS A 93 0.58 -4.94 8.14
C HIS A 93 -0.21 -3.66 7.85
N VAL A 94 -0.64 -3.51 6.60
CA VAL A 94 -1.30 -2.29 6.11
C VAL A 94 -2.71 -2.59 5.65
N ALA A 95 -3.58 -1.59 5.73
CA ALA A 95 -4.94 -1.72 5.23
C ALA A 95 -4.95 -1.67 3.69
N ALA A 96 -5.84 -2.47 3.11
CA ALA A 96 -6.14 -2.47 1.69
C ALA A 96 -7.64 -2.18 1.49
N TYR A 97 -7.96 -1.50 0.39
CA TYR A 97 -9.28 -0.95 0.11
C TYR A 97 -9.67 -1.26 -1.32
N SER A 98 -10.97 -1.24 -1.62
CA SER A 98 -11.39 -1.05 -3.01
C SER A 98 -10.78 0.25 -3.53
N PRO A 99 -10.22 0.29 -4.75
CA PRO A 99 -9.65 1.51 -5.32
C PRO A 99 -10.68 2.66 -5.41
N PHE A 100 -11.96 2.31 -5.52
CA PHE A 100 -13.08 3.26 -5.59
C PHE A 100 -13.75 3.53 -4.23
N ASP A 101 -13.15 3.08 -3.12
CA ASP A 101 -13.70 3.33 -1.79
C ASP A 101 -13.64 4.82 -1.43
N LEU A 102 -14.78 5.41 -1.09
CA LEU A 102 -14.89 6.84 -0.76
C LEU A 102 -14.01 7.23 0.44
N SER A 103 -13.67 6.30 1.32
CA SER A 103 -12.76 6.55 2.45
C SER A 103 -11.36 7.00 2.00
N LEU A 104 -10.91 6.58 0.82
CA LEU A 104 -9.64 7.01 0.23
C LEU A 104 -9.67 8.52 -0.07
N TYR A 105 -10.76 8.98 -0.70
CA TYR A 105 -10.99 10.39 -1.00
C TYR A 105 -11.19 11.23 0.27
N ILE A 106 -12.02 10.76 1.21
CA ILE A 106 -12.24 11.44 2.50
C ILE A 106 -10.91 11.57 3.26
N GLY A 107 -10.06 10.54 3.21
CA GLY A 107 -8.73 10.59 3.79
C GLY A 107 -7.86 11.69 3.20
N LEU A 108 -7.90 11.87 1.87
CA LEU A 108 -7.14 12.92 1.19
C LEU A 108 -7.64 14.29 1.62
N ALA A 109 -8.96 14.51 1.55
CA ALA A 109 -9.61 15.78 1.83
C ALA A 109 -9.45 16.24 3.29
N THR A 110 -9.47 15.31 4.24
CA THR A 110 -9.42 15.64 5.68
C THR A 110 -8.01 15.79 6.23
N TYR A 111 -6.99 15.26 5.54
CA TYR A 111 -5.61 15.35 5.99
C TYR A 111 -4.88 16.49 5.28
N LYS A 112 -4.45 17.50 6.05
CA LYS A 112 -3.86 18.74 5.51
C LYS A 112 -2.69 18.55 4.54
N GLN A 113 -1.89 17.49 4.69
CA GLN A 113 -0.73 17.26 3.79
C GLN A 113 -1.12 16.63 2.46
N THR A 114 -2.35 16.13 2.34
CA THR A 114 -2.87 15.48 1.13
C THR A 114 -4.12 16.17 0.58
N ALA A 115 -4.61 17.22 1.25
CA ALA A 115 -5.85 17.91 0.88
C ALA A 115 -5.78 18.53 -0.52
N SER A 116 -4.61 18.99 -0.95
CA SER A 116 -4.38 19.48 -2.32
C SER A 116 -4.59 18.41 -3.40
N LEU A 117 -4.45 17.13 -3.04
CA LEU A 117 -4.65 15.98 -3.93
C LEU A 117 -6.12 15.55 -4.00
N ALA A 118 -6.99 16.08 -3.14
CA ALA A 118 -8.40 15.73 -3.06
C ALA A 118 -9.25 16.41 -4.14
N GLN A 119 -8.74 16.50 -5.36
CA GLN A 119 -9.52 16.98 -6.50
C GLN A 119 -10.25 15.79 -7.14
N PRO A 120 -11.57 15.87 -7.37
CA PRO A 120 -12.33 14.77 -7.97
C PRO A 120 -11.74 14.27 -9.30
N GLU A 121 -11.18 15.19 -10.08
CA GLU A 121 -10.55 14.92 -11.37
C GLU A 121 -9.33 13.99 -11.27
N PHE A 122 -8.49 14.17 -10.24
CA PHE A 122 -7.33 13.30 -10.01
C PHE A 122 -7.71 11.91 -9.51
N PHE A 123 -8.81 11.81 -8.75
CA PHE A 123 -9.30 10.52 -8.29
C PHE A 123 -9.90 9.71 -9.45
N GLN A 124 -10.61 10.35 -10.37
CA GLN A 124 -11.12 9.70 -11.58
C GLN A 124 -9.96 9.24 -12.49
N ALA A 125 -8.99 10.12 -12.76
CA ALA A 125 -7.85 9.87 -13.66
C ALA A 125 -6.96 8.71 -13.19
N ALA A 126 -6.68 8.60 -11.88
CA ALA A 126 -5.86 7.54 -11.29
C ALA A 126 -6.40 6.11 -11.51
N TYR A 127 -7.64 5.99 -11.99
CA TYR A 127 -8.31 4.70 -12.24
C TYR A 127 -8.88 4.55 -13.65
N THR A 128 -8.77 5.55 -14.52
CA THR A 128 -9.18 5.42 -15.93
C THR A 128 -8.05 4.92 -16.84
N GLU A 129 -6.78 5.18 -16.48
CA GLU A 129 -5.60 4.70 -17.24
C GLU A 129 -5.18 3.25 -16.90
N ALA A 130 -5.84 2.61 -15.93
CA ALA A 130 -5.54 1.25 -15.46
C ALA A 130 -6.51 0.18 -16.02
N ALA A 131 -7.42 0.56 -16.92
CA ALA A 131 -8.40 -0.31 -17.59
C ALA A 131 -8.03 -0.48 -19.08
#